data_AF-A0AAE5QG04-F1
#
_entry.id   AF-A0AAE5QG04-F1
#
_cell.length_a   1.000
_cell.length_b   1.000
_cell.length_c   1.000
_cell.angle_alpha   90.00
_cell.angle_beta   90.00
_cell.angle_gamma   90.00
#
_symmetry.space_group_name_H-M   'P 1'
#
loop_
_entity.id
_entity.type
_entity.pdbx_description
1 polymer ?
#
loop_
_entity_poly.entity_id
_entity_poly.type
_entity_poly.pdbx_seq_one_letter_code
_entity_poly.pdbx_strand_id
1 'polypeptide(L)'
;MGATSFFLQDQLLSNAEPYFIPLLKKAYTFHYVFSLVLVIVFFIAAKNNSFFQQLGFLYMAALVFKITLFAMIFYPYLLGERIMPQLYRGMLLIPILIFLFLEVFFIAKIMGNKSL
;
A
#
# COMPACT_ATOMS: atom_id res chain seq x y z
N MET A 1 2.12 7.62 10.63
CA MET A 1 2.19 6.15 10.49
C MET A 1 2.95 5.74 9.23
N GLY A 2 2.47 6.00 8.01
CA GLY A 2 3.22 5.66 6.79
C GLY A 2 4.49 6.48 6.54
N ALA A 3 4.44 7.81 6.74
CA ALA A 3 5.64 8.65 6.62
C ALA A 3 6.66 8.35 7.73
N THR A 4 6.19 8.14 8.96
CA THR A 4 7.04 7.79 10.11
C THR A 4 7.74 6.45 9.90
N SER A 5 7.08 5.46 9.29
CA SER A 5 7.73 4.19 8.98
C SER A 5 8.75 4.29 7.85
N PHE A 6 8.52 5.14 6.86
CA PHE A 6 9.54 5.46 5.86
C PHE A 6 10.80 6.02 6.52
N PHE A 7 10.67 7.05 7.37
CA PHE A 7 11.82 7.65 8.04
C PHE A 7 12.55 6.67 8.97
N LEU A 8 11.82 5.79 9.67
CA LEU A 8 12.42 4.74 10.49
C LEU A 8 13.19 3.73 9.63
N GLN A 9 12.61 3.30 8.51
CA GLN A 9 13.26 2.36 7.60
C GLN A 9 14.47 3.00 6.91
N ASP A 10 14.39 4.28 6.55
CA ASP A 10 15.47 5.07 5.96
C ASP A 10 16.65 5.24 6.93
N GLN A 11 16.39 5.59 8.20
CA GLN A 11 17.42 5.68 9.24
C GLN A 11 18.14 4.34 9.46
N LEU A 12 17.38 3.23 9.48
CA LEU A 12 17.94 1.88 9.60
C LEU A 12 18.78 1.49 8.37
N LEU A 13 18.52 2.12 7.22
CA LEU A 13 19.18 1.89 5.94
C LEU A 13 20.18 2.99 5.55
N SER A 14 20.68 3.76 6.51
CA SER A 14 21.67 4.82 6.28
C SER A 14 22.93 4.37 5.53
N ASN A 15 23.25 3.06 5.54
CA ASN A 15 24.37 2.45 4.81
C ASN A 15 23.94 1.63 3.58
N ALA A 16 22.68 1.74 3.14
CA ALA A 16 22.17 0.98 2.01
C ALA A 16 22.70 1.51 0.67
N GLU A 17 22.63 0.67 -0.35
CA GLU A 17 23.02 1.04 -1.70
C GLU A 17 22.26 2.29 -2.19
N PRO A 18 22.94 3.25 -2.87
CA PRO A 18 22.34 4.53 -3.26
C PRO A 18 21.09 4.41 -4.14
N TYR A 19 20.97 3.32 -4.91
CA TYR A 19 19.81 3.07 -5.77
C TYR A 19 18.58 2.60 -4.99
N PHE A 20 18.75 2.07 -3.77
CA PHE A 20 17.69 1.43 -3.01
C PHE A 20 16.77 2.45 -2.33
N ILE A 21 17.32 3.51 -1.74
CA ILE A 21 16.52 4.53 -1.03
C ILE A 21 15.49 5.22 -1.96
N PRO A 22 15.84 5.65 -3.19
CA PRO A 22 14.84 6.19 -4.13
C PRO A 22 13.76 5.17 -4.51
N LEU A 23 14.14 3.91 -4.69
CA LEU A 23 13.20 2.82 -5.01
C LEU A 23 12.24 2.56 -3.84
N LEU A 24 12.76 2.58 -2.61
CA LEU A 24 11.97 2.43 -1.39
C LEU A 24 11.00 3.60 -1.22
N LYS A 25 11.46 4.85 -1.44
CA LYS A 25 10.60 6.04 -1.45
C LYS A 25 9.49 5.93 -2.50
N LYS A 26 9.79 5.41 -3.69
CA LYS A 26 8.80 5.14 -4.75
C LYS A 26 7.75 4.14 -4.28
N ALA A 27 8.15 3.05 -3.61
CA ALA A 27 7.23 2.05 -3.07
C ALA A 27 6.31 2.65 -1.99
N TYR A 28 6.89 3.36 -1.00
CA TYR A 28 6.11 4.07 0.02
C TYR A 28 5.11 5.06 -0.57
N THR A 29 5.54 5.82 -1.58
CA THR A 29 4.69 6.81 -2.25
C THR A 29 3.54 6.13 -3.01
N PHE A 30 3.82 5.04 -3.74
CA PHE A 30 2.80 4.27 -4.43
C PHE A 30 1.71 3.78 -3.46
N HIS A 31 2.13 3.12 -2.37
CA HIS A 31 1.16 2.60 -1.39
C HIS A 31 0.40 3.73 -0.71
N TYR A 32 1.07 4.81 -0.32
CA TYR A 32 0.42 5.98 0.28
C TYR A 32 -0.67 6.58 -0.62
N VAL A 33 -0.34 6.90 -1.87
CA VAL A 33 -1.26 7.53 -2.81
C VAL A 33 -2.43 6.60 -3.11
N PHE A 34 -2.15 5.32 -3.38
CA PHE A 34 -3.21 4.35 -3.66
C PHE A 34 -4.15 4.18 -2.46
N SER A 35 -3.61 4.02 -1.25
CA SER A 35 -4.39 3.87 -0.03
C SER A 35 -5.24 5.10 0.27
N LEU A 36 -4.69 6.30 0.06
CA LEU A 36 -5.42 7.54 0.28
C LEU A 36 -6.58 7.68 -0.70
N VAL A 37 -6.35 7.42 -1.99
CA VAL A 37 -7.42 7.43 -3.00
C VAL A 37 -8.49 6.39 -2.67
N LEU A 38 -8.09 5.17 -2.32
CA LEU A 38 -9.01 4.10 -1.96
C LEU A 38 -9.89 4.49 -0.76
N VAL A 39 -9.29 5.01 0.32
CA VAL A 39 -10.04 5.45 1.51
C VAL A 39 -11.02 6.57 1.17
N ILE A 40 -10.62 7.56 0.35
CA ILE A 40 -11.52 8.64 -0.09
C ILE A 40 -12.69 8.11 -0.91
N VAL A 41 -12.42 7.23 -1.88
CA VAL A 41 -13.45 6.61 -2.73
C VAL A 41 -14.45 5.83 -1.87
N PHE A 42 -13.96 5.04 -0.92
CA PHE A 42 -14.80 4.26 -0.01
C PHE A 42 -15.60 5.14 0.94
N PHE A 43 -15.02 6.21 1.45
CA PHE A 43 -15.72 7.18 2.30
C PHE A 43 -16.89 7.84 1.56
N ILE A 44 -16.71 8.18 0.28
CA ILE A 44 -17.78 8.73 -0.56
C ILE A 44 -18.82 7.65 -0.89
N ALA A 45 -18.37 6.48 -1.35
CA ALA A 45 -19.24 5.36 -1.74
C ALA A 45 -20.10 4.85 -0.58
N ALA A 46 -19.57 4.87 0.64
CA ALA A 46 -20.30 4.47 1.85
C ALA A 46 -21.53 5.33 2.14
N LYS A 47 -21.64 6.55 1.58
CA LYS A 47 -22.85 7.37 1.71
C LYS A 47 -24.04 6.80 0.93
N ASN A 48 -23.81 6.02 -0.11
CA ASN A 48 -24.87 5.38 -0.88
C ASN A 48 -25.20 3.97 -0.32
N ASN A 49 -26.46 3.75 0.03
CA ASN A 49 -26.92 2.48 0.64
C ASN A 49 -26.75 1.26 -0.28
N SER A 50 -26.87 1.42 -1.60
CA SER A 50 -26.72 0.32 -2.55
C SER A 50 -25.25 -0.15 -2.65
N PHE A 51 -24.31 0.80 -2.74
CA PHE A 51 -22.88 0.47 -2.77
C PHE A 51 -22.37 -0.04 -1.42
N PHE A 52 -22.94 0.43 -0.31
CA PHE A 52 -22.51 0.05 1.03
C PHE A 52 -22.48 -1.48 1.25
N GLN A 53 -23.51 -2.18 0.79
CA GLN A 53 -23.60 -3.64 0.92
C GLN A 53 -22.50 -4.39 0.14
N GLN A 54 -21.94 -3.76 -0.90
CA GLN A 54 -20.94 -4.35 -1.78
C GLN A 54 -19.51 -3.88 -1.48
N LEU A 55 -19.32 -2.96 -0.53
CA LEU A 55 -18.00 -2.37 -0.24
C LEU A 55 -16.94 -3.43 0.10
N GLY A 56 -17.32 -4.49 0.84
CA GLY A 56 -16.39 -5.58 1.14
C GLY A 56 -15.85 -6.27 -0.13
N PHE A 57 -16.73 -6.55 -1.11
CA PHE A 57 -16.33 -7.13 -2.39
C PHE A 57 -15.50 -6.16 -3.22
N LEU A 58 -15.92 -4.89 -3.29
CA LEU A 58 -15.18 -3.84 -3.99
C LEU A 58 -13.77 -3.66 -3.41
N TYR A 59 -13.61 -3.83 -2.10
CA TYR A 59 -12.32 -3.72 -1.42
C TYR A 59 -11.39 -4.85 -1.84
N MET A 60 -11.88 -6.09 -1.88
CA MET A 60 -11.11 -7.23 -2.36
C MET A 60 -10.67 -7.05 -3.81
N ALA A 61 -11.56 -6.57 -4.69
CA ALA A 61 -11.22 -6.27 -6.07
C ALA A 61 -10.14 -5.17 -6.17
N ALA A 62 -10.25 -4.11 -5.35
CA ALA A 62 -9.27 -3.04 -5.30
C ALA A 62 -7.90 -3.52 -4.77
N LEU A 63 -7.86 -4.46 -3.82
CA LEU A 63 -6.63 -5.07 -3.34
C LEU A 63 -5.93 -5.89 -4.42
N VAL A 64 -6.66 -6.73 -5.15
CA VAL A 64 -6.10 -7.50 -6.28
C VAL A 64 -5.52 -6.54 -7.31
N PHE A 65 -6.29 -5.51 -7.69
CA PHE A 65 -5.84 -4.49 -8.63
C PHE A 65 -4.58 -3.76 -8.16
N LYS A 66 -4.51 -3.40 -6.87
CA LYS A 66 -3.32 -2.77 -6.25
C LYS A 66 -2.08 -3.64 -6.37
N ILE A 67 -2.21 -4.93 -6.05
CA ILE A 67 -1.11 -5.90 -6.10
C ILE A 67 -0.63 -6.06 -7.55
N THR A 68 -1.56 -6.18 -8.51
CA THR A 68 -1.20 -6.27 -9.94
C THR A 68 -0.47 -5.02 -10.42
N LEU A 69 -0.97 -3.82 -10.09
CA LEU A 69 -0.29 -2.57 -10.44
C LEU A 69 1.10 -2.45 -9.81
N PHE A 70 1.23 -2.80 -8.53
CA PHE A 70 2.52 -2.80 -7.85
C PHE A 70 3.51 -3.75 -8.53
N ALA A 71 3.07 -4.99 -8.79
CA ALA A 71 3.90 -5.99 -9.47
C ALA A 71 4.33 -5.51 -10.87
N MET A 72 3.45 -4.85 -11.62
CA MET A 72 3.78 -4.29 -12.94
C MET A 72 4.80 -3.14 -12.85
N ILE A 73 4.62 -2.19 -11.93
CA ILE A 73 5.50 -1.02 -11.79
C ILE A 73 6.89 -1.40 -11.25
N PHE A 74 6.95 -2.43 -10.39
CA PHE A 74 8.18 -2.89 -9.73
C PHE A 74 8.75 -4.18 -10.34
N TYR A 75 8.18 -4.66 -11.45
CA TYR A 75 8.58 -5.88 -12.16
C TYR A 75 10.10 -6.07 -12.28
N PRO A 76 10.89 -5.10 -12.82
CA PRO A 76 12.32 -5.30 -13.03
C PRO A 76 13.12 -5.51 -11.72
N TYR A 77 12.60 -5.00 -10.60
CA TYR A 77 13.22 -5.11 -9.29
C TYR A 77 12.77 -6.36 -8.52
N LEU A 78 11.52 -6.81 -8.73
CA LEU A 78 10.94 -7.96 -8.05
C LEU A 78 11.31 -9.29 -8.73
N LEU A 79 11.26 -9.34 -10.06
CA LEU A 79 11.41 -10.58 -10.84
C LEU A 79 12.80 -10.77 -11.46
N GLY A 80 13.77 -9.92 -11.09
CA GLY A 80 15.19 -10.21 -11.23
C GLY A 80 15.87 -9.76 -12.52
N GLU A 81 15.21 -8.93 -13.33
CA GLU A 81 15.88 -8.28 -14.47
C GLU A 81 17.02 -7.35 -14.01
N ARG A 82 16.89 -6.79 -12.80
CA ARG A 82 17.95 -6.04 -12.11
C ARG A 82 18.60 -6.90 -11.02
N ILE A 83 19.93 -6.84 -10.95
CA ILE A 83 20.70 -7.42 -9.84
C ILE A 83 20.36 -6.63 -8.57
N MET A 84 19.57 -7.21 -7.67
CA MET A 84 19.21 -6.63 -6.39
C MET A 84 19.28 -7.71 -5.30
N PRO A 85 19.97 -7.45 -4.17
CA PRO A 85 20.00 -8.36 -3.03
C PRO A 85 18.60 -8.80 -2.60
N GLN A 86 18.48 -10.07 -2.21
CA GLN A 86 17.21 -10.65 -1.76
C GLN A 86 16.63 -9.92 -0.54
N LEU A 87 17.51 -9.40 0.33
CA LEU A 87 17.11 -8.58 1.47
C LEU A 87 16.36 -7.31 1.03
N TYR A 88 16.89 -6.58 0.05
CA TYR A 88 16.24 -5.37 -0.48
C TYR A 88 14.90 -5.66 -1.14
N ARG A 89 14.75 -6.83 -1.80
CA ARG A 89 13.45 -7.30 -2.29
C ARG A 89 12.45 -7.48 -1.14
N GLY A 90 12.87 -8.13 -0.06
CA GLY A 90 12.05 -8.29 1.15
C GLY A 90 11.67 -6.95 1.79
N MET A 91 12.59 -5.98 1.80
CA MET A 91 12.35 -4.65 2.37
C MET A 91 11.34 -3.81 1.58
N LEU A 92 11.13 -4.08 0.28
CA LEU A 92 10.05 -3.47 -0.50
C LEU A 92 8.66 -3.99 -0.11
N LEU A 93 8.57 -5.11 0.63
CA LEU A 93 7.31 -5.65 1.13
C LEU A 93 6.84 -4.96 2.41
N ILE A 94 7.75 -4.32 3.16
CA ILE A 94 7.42 -3.59 4.40
C ILE A 94 6.36 -2.50 4.15
N PRO A 95 6.51 -1.61 3.14
CA PRO A 95 5.45 -0.67 2.76
C PRO A 95 4.08 -1.34 2.57
N ILE A 96 4.04 -2.50 1.91
CA ILE A 96 2.79 -3.22 1.63
C ILE A 96 2.06 -3.54 2.94
N LEU A 97 2.76 -4.13 3.91
CA LEU A 97 2.17 -4.56 5.18
C LEU A 97 1.63 -3.37 5.99
N ILE A 98 2.40 -2.29 6.06
CA ILE A 98 2.03 -1.09 6.82
C ILE A 98 0.78 -0.44 6.22
N PHE A 99 0.76 -0.27 4.90
CA PHE A 99 -0.39 0.36 4.25
C PHE A 99 -1.61 -0.55 4.19
N LEU A 100 -1.44 -1.86 4.04
CA LEU A 100 -2.55 -2.81 4.10
C LEU A 100 -3.22 -2.77 5.49
N PHE A 101 -2.44 -2.76 6.56
CA PHE A 101 -2.99 -2.65 7.92
C PHE A 101 -3.78 -1.34 8.11
N LEU A 102 -3.21 -0.22 7.67
CA LEU A 102 -3.89 1.08 7.72
C LEU A 102 -5.17 1.10 6.88
N GLU A 103 -5.14 0.56 5.66
CA GLU A 103 -6.31 0.44 4.79
C GLU A 103 -7.41 -0.36 5.45
N VAL A 104 -7.14 -1.58 5.91
CA VAL A 104 -8.13 -2.42 6.58
C VAL A 104 -8.72 -1.69 7.79
N PHE A 105 -7.89 -1.02 8.60
CA PHE A 105 -8.37 -0.25 9.75
C PHE A 105 -9.34 0.87 9.35
N PHE A 106 -8.98 1.69 8.36
CA PHE A 106 -9.84 2.79 7.91
C PHE A 106 -11.12 2.28 7.23
N ILE A 107 -11.02 1.25 6.39
CA ILE A 107 -12.15 0.69 5.65
C ILE A 107 -13.13 -0.01 6.60
N ALA A 108 -12.62 -0.79 7.57
CA ALA A 108 -13.44 -1.39 8.61
C ALA A 108 -14.18 -0.33 9.42
N LYS A 109 -13.52 0.79 9.75
CA LYS A 109 -14.17 1.91 10.46
C LYS A 109 -15.25 2.59 9.61
N ILE A 110 -15.02 2.80 8.32
CA ILE A 110 -16.00 3.37 7.38
C ILE A 110 -17.23 2.46 7.28
N MET A 111 -17.01 1.14 7.21
CA MET A 111 -18.09 0.15 7.14
C MET A 111 -18.84 -0.02 8.48
N GLY A 112 -18.12 -0.10 9.59
CA GLY A 112 -18.73 -0.30 10.92
C GLY A 112 -19.57 0.88 11.41
N ASN A 113 -19.27 2.10 10.97
CA ASN A 113 -20.01 3.31 11.37
C ASN A 113 -21.46 3.38 10.82
N LYS A 114 -21.87 2.47 9.92
CA LYS A 114 -23.23 2.44 9.39
C LYS A 114 -24.10 1.32 9.97
N SER A 115 -23.53 0.45 10.81
CA SER A 115 -24.26 -0.65 11.45
C SER A 115 -24.76 -0.31 12.87
N LEU A 116 -24.85 0.99 13.20
CA LEU A 116 -25.45 1.51 14.43
C LEU A 116 -26.58 2.48 14.07
#